data_AF-A0A225UGP8-F1
#
_entry.id   AF-A0A225UGP8-F1
#
_cell.length_a   1.000
_cell.length_b   1.000
_cell.length_c   1.000
_cell.angle_alpha   90.00
_cell.angle_beta   90.00
_cell.angle_gamma   90.00
#
_symmetry.space_group_name_H-M   'P 1'
#
loop_
_entity.id
_entity.type
_entity.pdbx_description
1 polymer ?
#
loop_
_entity_poly.entity_id
_entity_poly.type
_entity_poly.pdbx_seq_one_letter_code
_entity_poly.pdbx_strand_id
1 'polypeptide(L)'
;MIKNKRELVQEGFANCVEYNANGTVKTTSIKQALSTAPMNPPINFAQITARDFMTWIVSMKKPNGNYHSFAAYAGHRSEFFNLFQDYHCVMSAKLVRELSSYFKGFQYNVTSAVSQGRGQIKVGKDSMIIGLYKRVALSMLENTSRDMIFARLFMIMS
;
A
#
# COMPACT_ATOMS: atom_id res chain seq x y z
N MET A 1 -2.26 -15.76 -15.55
CA MET A 1 -3.12 -16.08 -14.39
C MET A 1 -2.47 -15.55 -13.11
N ILE A 2 -3.22 -14.88 -12.23
CA ILE A 2 -2.72 -14.44 -10.90
C ILE A 2 -2.33 -15.68 -10.11
N LYS A 3 -1.05 -15.79 -9.71
CA LYS A 3 -0.50 -16.99 -9.08
C LYS A 3 -0.55 -16.95 -7.55
N ASN A 4 -0.43 -15.76 -6.96
CA ASN A 4 -0.33 -15.62 -5.50
C ASN A 4 -1.73 -15.57 -4.89
N LYS A 5 -1.97 -16.44 -3.91
CA LYS A 5 -3.22 -16.47 -3.12
C LYS A 5 -4.47 -16.44 -4.02
N ARG A 6 -4.47 -17.26 -5.09
CA ARG A 6 -5.53 -17.28 -6.11
C ARG A 6 -6.91 -17.53 -5.50
N GLU A 7 -6.96 -18.31 -4.42
CA GLU A 7 -8.14 -18.62 -3.62
C GLU A 7 -8.77 -17.37 -2.97
N LEU A 8 -7.99 -16.32 -2.71
CA LEU A 8 -8.47 -15.06 -2.18
C LEU A 8 -8.90 -14.07 -3.27
N VAL A 9 -8.58 -14.34 -4.54
CA VAL A 9 -8.89 -13.42 -5.64
C VAL A 9 -10.26 -13.77 -6.22
N GLN A 10 -11.15 -12.78 -6.32
CA GLN A 10 -12.45 -12.97 -6.94
C GLN A 10 -12.33 -13.27 -8.43
N GLU A 11 -13.13 -14.20 -8.95
CA GLU A 11 -13.07 -14.57 -10.37
C GLU A 11 -13.43 -13.42 -11.30
N GLY A 12 -14.46 -12.65 -10.96
CA GLY A 12 -14.85 -11.46 -11.72
C GLY A 12 -13.67 -10.50 -11.90
N PHE A 13 -12.94 -10.22 -10.82
CA PHE A 13 -11.75 -9.38 -10.89
C PHE A 13 -10.64 -10.03 -11.72
N ALA A 14 -10.34 -11.31 -11.48
CA ALA A 14 -9.28 -12.03 -12.19
C ALA A 14 -9.52 -12.10 -13.72
N ASN A 15 -10.77 -12.06 -14.16
CA ASN A 15 -11.15 -12.06 -15.57
C ASN A 15 -11.02 -10.67 -16.22
N CYS A 16 -11.00 -9.59 -15.44
CA CYS A 16 -10.84 -8.22 -15.93
C CYS A 16 -9.37 -7.80 -16.11
N VAL A 17 -8.41 -8.57 -15.61
CA VAL A 17 -6.98 -8.21 -15.66
C VAL A 17 -6.25 -8.86 -16.83
N GLU A 18 -5.64 -8.01 -17.64
CA GLU A 18 -4.76 -8.41 -18.74
C GLU A 18 -3.32 -8.72 -18.28
N TYR A 19 -2.61 -9.54 -19.07
CA TYR A 19 -1.23 -9.93 -18.84
C TYR A 19 -0.31 -9.41 -19.95
N ASN A 20 0.93 -9.09 -19.57
CA ASN A 20 2.04 -8.87 -20.47
C ASN A 20 2.50 -10.19 -21.10
N ALA A 21 3.26 -10.12 -22.20
CA ALA A 21 3.85 -11.29 -22.85
C ALA A 21 4.74 -12.14 -21.92
N ASN A 22 5.33 -11.52 -20.89
CA ASN A 22 6.13 -12.21 -19.86
C ASN A 22 5.29 -12.85 -18.73
N GLY A 23 3.96 -12.83 -18.83
CA GLY A 23 3.04 -13.42 -17.86
C GLY A 23 2.77 -12.58 -16.60
N THR A 24 3.33 -11.37 -16.48
CA THR A 24 2.99 -10.42 -15.40
C THR A 24 1.69 -9.69 -15.70
N VAL A 25 0.93 -9.30 -14.68
CA VAL A 25 -0.32 -8.54 -14.86
C VAL A 25 0.02 -7.10 -15.28
N LYS A 26 -0.72 -6.54 -16.24
CA LYS A 26 -0.58 -5.12 -16.63
C LYS A 26 -1.08 -4.21 -15.52
N THR A 27 -0.24 -3.26 -15.09
CA THR A 27 -0.65 -2.28 -14.06
C THR A 27 -1.83 -1.42 -14.50
N THR A 28 -1.95 -1.13 -15.79
CA THR A 28 -3.07 -0.36 -16.36
C THR A 28 -4.40 -1.12 -16.25
N SER A 29 -4.40 -2.43 -16.54
CA SER A 29 -5.62 -3.24 -16.43
C SER A 29 -6.05 -3.43 -14.97
N ILE A 30 -5.10 -3.56 -14.03
CA ILE A 30 -5.41 -3.56 -12.59
C ILE A 30 -6.11 -2.28 -12.20
N LYS A 31 -5.57 -1.12 -12.58
CA LYS A 31 -6.16 0.19 -12.24
C LYS A 31 -7.58 0.33 -12.81
N GLN A 32 -7.79 -0.11 -14.05
CA GLN A 32 -9.10 -0.08 -14.70
C GLN A 32 -10.09 -1.04 -14.02
N ALA A 33 -9.66 -2.23 -13.62
CA ALA A 33 -10.51 -3.14 -12.86
C ALA A 33 -10.89 -2.52 -11.49
N LEU A 34 -9.92 -1.92 -10.78
CA LEU A 34 -10.14 -1.28 -9.49
C LEU A 34 -11.01 -0.02 -9.57
N SER A 35 -11.06 0.68 -10.70
CA SER A 35 -11.93 1.85 -10.88
C SER A 35 -13.42 1.52 -10.92
N THR A 36 -13.78 0.23 -10.93
CA THR A 36 -15.17 -0.25 -10.87
C THR A 36 -15.63 -0.57 -9.45
N ALA A 37 -14.86 -0.17 -8.43
CA ALA A 37 -15.31 -0.25 -7.04
C ALA A 37 -16.66 0.47 -6.88
N PRO A 38 -17.61 -0.10 -6.11
CA PRO A 38 -17.48 -1.30 -5.28
C PRO A 38 -17.84 -2.61 -6.00
N MET A 39 -18.24 -2.58 -7.28
CA MET A 39 -18.90 -3.69 -7.98
C MET A 39 -17.99 -4.91 -8.26
N ASN A 40 -16.68 -4.70 -8.40
CA ASN A 40 -15.73 -5.76 -8.76
C ASN A 40 -14.63 -5.91 -7.69
N PRO A 41 -14.94 -6.50 -6.52
CA PRO A 41 -13.98 -6.65 -5.44
C PRO A 41 -12.75 -7.45 -5.87
N PRO A 42 -11.52 -6.97 -5.64
CA PRO A 42 -10.31 -7.65 -6.06
C PRO A 42 -10.01 -8.90 -5.23
N ILE A 43 -10.52 -8.94 -4.00
CA ILE A 43 -10.27 -10.00 -3.04
C ILE A 43 -11.56 -10.42 -2.35
N ASN A 44 -11.56 -11.63 -1.80
CA ASN A 44 -12.60 -12.13 -0.94
C ASN A 44 -12.43 -11.56 0.48
N PHE A 45 -13.07 -10.42 0.74
CA PHE A 45 -13.05 -9.74 2.04
C PHE A 45 -13.57 -10.59 3.20
N ALA A 46 -14.37 -11.62 2.93
CA ALA A 46 -14.87 -12.54 3.96
C ALA A 46 -13.84 -13.61 4.37
N GLN A 47 -12.88 -13.92 3.49
CA GLN A 47 -11.88 -14.97 3.71
C GLN A 47 -10.49 -14.45 4.06
N ILE A 48 -10.19 -13.18 3.73
CA ILE A 48 -8.89 -12.61 4.03
C ILE A 48 -8.62 -12.59 5.54
N THR A 49 -7.44 -13.06 5.94
CA THR A 49 -7.03 -13.12 7.34
C THR A 49 -5.98 -12.08 7.68
N ALA A 50 -5.81 -11.80 8.98
CA ALA A 50 -4.70 -10.95 9.44
C ALA A 50 -3.34 -11.54 9.02
N ARG A 51 -3.22 -12.87 8.95
CA ARG A 51 -2.00 -13.55 8.53
C ARG A 51 -1.65 -13.24 7.08
N ASP A 52 -2.63 -13.27 6.18
CA ASP A 52 -2.40 -12.95 4.75
C ASP A 52 -1.85 -11.54 4.59
N PHE A 53 -2.45 -10.57 5.30
CA PHE A 53 -1.98 -9.19 5.30
C PHE A 53 -0.56 -9.06 5.90
N MET A 54 -0.30 -9.72 7.03
CA MET A 54 1.00 -9.64 7.70
C MET A 54 2.12 -10.31 6.87
N THR A 55 1.84 -11.42 6.19
CA THR A 55 2.79 -12.04 5.27
C THR A 55 3.22 -11.07 4.17
N TRP A 56 2.26 -10.34 3.59
CA TRP A 56 2.57 -9.29 2.62
C TRP A 56 3.38 -8.14 3.25
N ILE A 57 2.96 -7.62 4.40
CA ILE A 57 3.64 -6.52 5.10
C ILE A 57 5.10 -6.84 5.40
N VAL A 58 5.39 -8.05 5.89
CA VAL A 58 6.77 -8.45 6.23
C VAL A 58 7.63 -8.67 4.98
N SER A 59 7.01 -9.03 3.85
CA SER A 59 7.71 -9.15 2.57
C SER A 59 8.13 -7.80 1.99
N MET A 60 7.49 -6.70 2.40
CA MET A 60 7.86 -5.35 1.99
C MET A 60 9.13 -4.91 2.72
N LYS A 61 10.26 -5.15 2.07
CA LYS A 61 11.59 -4.66 2.44
C LYS A 61 12.13 -3.78 1.34
N LYS A 62 13.01 -2.86 1.72
CA LYS A 62 13.78 -2.04 0.78
C LYS A 62 14.68 -2.94 -0.08
N PRO A 63 15.13 -2.49 -1.26
CA PRO A 63 16.04 -3.26 -2.11
C PRO A 63 17.32 -3.74 -1.41
N ASN A 64 17.78 -3.02 -0.40
CA ASN A 64 18.93 -3.38 0.43
C ASN A 64 18.59 -4.37 1.57
N GLY A 65 17.38 -4.92 1.60
CA GLY A 65 16.92 -5.86 2.63
C GLY A 65 16.50 -5.22 3.97
N ASN A 66 16.61 -3.90 4.11
CA ASN A 66 16.20 -3.19 5.33
C ASN A 66 14.69 -2.98 5.40
N TYR A 67 14.20 -2.74 6.62
CA TYR A 67 12.80 -2.43 6.85
C TYR A 67 12.45 -1.02 6.37
N HIS A 68 11.19 -0.82 5.99
CA HIS A 68 10.61 0.52 5.83
C HIS A 68 10.39 1.19 7.19
N SER A 69 10.12 2.49 7.18
CA SER A 69 9.72 3.17 8.42
C SER A 69 8.44 2.58 9.02
N PHE A 70 8.28 2.68 10.34
CA PHE A 70 7.01 2.30 10.97
C PHE A 70 5.82 3.12 10.44
N ALA A 71 6.06 4.37 10.03
CA ALA A 71 5.05 5.20 9.40
C ALA A 71 4.56 4.62 8.05
N ALA A 72 5.45 4.04 7.25
CA ALA A 72 5.06 3.37 6.00
C ALA A 72 4.17 2.15 6.26
N TYR A 73 4.56 1.28 7.20
CA TYR A 73 3.75 0.12 7.57
C TYR A 73 2.38 0.50 8.17
N ALA A 74 2.32 1.55 8.98
CA ALA A 74 1.06 2.10 9.48
C ALA A 74 0.18 2.69 8.37
N GLY A 75 0.81 3.30 7.35
CA GLY A 75 0.14 3.77 6.13
C GLY A 75 -0.54 2.61 5.40
N HIS A 76 0.20 1.53 5.11
CA HIS A 76 -0.36 0.34 4.46
C HIS A 76 -1.46 -0.33 5.28
N ARG A 77 -1.33 -0.37 6.62
CA ARG A 77 -2.41 -0.80 7.49
C ARG A 77 -3.66 0.04 7.24
N SER A 78 -3.54 1.36 7.22
CA SER A 78 -4.68 2.27 7.01
C SER A 78 -5.30 2.11 5.62
N GLU A 79 -4.48 1.96 4.56
CA GLU A 79 -4.93 1.65 3.20
C GLU A 79 -5.74 0.36 3.15
N PHE A 80 -5.35 -0.66 3.92
CA PHE A 80 -6.10 -1.90 4.02
C PHE A 80 -7.48 -1.71 4.67
N PHE A 81 -7.61 -0.84 5.68
CA PHE A 81 -8.91 -0.47 6.24
C PHE A 81 -9.75 0.32 5.24
N ASN A 82 -9.14 1.25 4.51
CA ASN A 82 -9.84 2.02 3.47
C ASN A 82 -10.35 1.12 2.35
N LEU A 83 -9.58 0.10 1.97
CA LEU A 83 -10.01 -0.88 0.96
C LEU A 83 -11.31 -1.59 1.36
N PHE A 84 -11.53 -1.90 2.64
CA PHE A 84 -12.82 -2.44 3.09
C PHE A 84 -13.96 -1.41 2.89
N GLN A 85 -13.70 -0.13 3.17
CA GLN A 85 -14.69 0.94 3.01
C GLN A 85 -15.04 1.20 1.55
N ASP A 86 -14.03 1.25 0.67
CA ASP A 86 -14.19 1.48 -0.78
C ASP A 86 -15.07 0.41 -1.45
N TYR A 87 -15.06 -0.81 -0.90
CA TYR A 87 -15.89 -1.94 -1.36
C TYR A 87 -17.10 -2.20 -0.46
N HIS A 88 -17.44 -1.24 0.42
CA HIS A 88 -18.59 -1.30 1.34
C HIS A 88 -18.67 -2.58 2.18
N CYS A 89 -17.50 -3.13 2.52
CA CYS A 89 -17.34 -4.32 3.34
C CYS A 89 -17.02 -3.92 4.79
N VAL A 90 -17.64 -4.60 5.75
CA VAL A 90 -17.34 -4.39 7.16
C VAL A 90 -16.24 -5.35 7.60
N MET A 91 -15.13 -4.81 8.09
CA MET A 91 -14.06 -5.63 8.68
C MET A 91 -14.54 -6.25 10.01
N SER A 92 -14.38 -7.56 10.16
CA SER A 92 -14.81 -8.23 11.40
C SER A 92 -14.01 -7.76 12.62
N ALA A 93 -14.65 -7.67 13.79
CA ALA A 93 -13.98 -7.29 15.03
C ALA A 93 -12.80 -8.21 15.38
N LYS A 94 -12.90 -9.50 15.00
CA LYS A 94 -11.80 -10.47 15.11
C LYS A 94 -10.60 -10.04 14.27
N LEU A 95 -10.81 -9.73 12.99
CA LEU A 95 -9.75 -9.31 12.07
C LEU A 95 -9.09 -7.99 12.53
N VAL A 96 -9.89 -7.00 12.96
CA VAL A 96 -9.37 -5.72 13.50
C VAL A 96 -8.46 -5.95 14.72
N ARG A 97 -8.88 -6.82 15.64
CA ARG A 97 -8.12 -7.17 16.84
C ARG A 97 -6.82 -7.92 16.49
N GLU A 98 -6.90 -8.91 15.61
CA GLU A 98 -5.74 -9.68 15.17
C GLU A 98 -4.70 -8.79 14.48
N LEU A 99 -5.13 -7.92 13.57
CA LEU A 99 -4.24 -6.94 12.92
C LEU A 99 -3.56 -6.03 13.96
N SER A 100 -4.30 -5.55 14.95
CA SER A 100 -3.72 -4.70 16.00
C SER A 100 -2.65 -5.42 16.81
N SER A 101 -2.93 -6.67 17.21
CA SER A 101 -1.98 -7.51 17.96
C SER A 101 -0.73 -7.83 17.14
N TYR A 102 -0.91 -8.27 15.89
CA TYR A 102 0.19 -8.63 15.02
C TYR A 102 1.06 -7.43 14.63
N PHE A 103 0.47 -6.25 14.42
CA PHE A 103 1.26 -5.04 14.17
C PHE A 103 2.14 -4.68 15.36
N LYS A 104 1.60 -4.76 16.58
CA LYS A 104 2.38 -4.49 17.80
C LYS A 104 3.53 -5.48 17.95
N GLY A 105 3.27 -6.77 17.71
CA GLY A 105 4.30 -7.81 17.71
C GLY A 105 5.35 -7.60 16.61
N PHE A 106 4.93 -7.20 15.41
CA PHE A 106 5.84 -6.88 14.31
C PHE A 106 6.76 -5.70 14.66
N GLN A 107 6.21 -4.61 15.21
CA GLN A 107 7.02 -3.47 15.65
C GLN A 107 8.06 -3.87 16.69
N TYR A 108 7.66 -4.66 17.70
CA TYR A 108 8.56 -5.18 18.71
C TYR A 108 9.69 -6.03 18.11
N ASN A 109 9.34 -6.96 17.21
CA ASN A 109 10.32 -7.83 16.55
C ASN A 109 11.31 -7.05 15.70
N VAL A 110 10.85 -6.02 14.98
CA VAL A 110 11.72 -5.16 14.18
C VAL A 110 12.63 -4.34 15.08
N THR A 111 12.12 -3.73 16.15
CA THR A 111 12.94 -2.97 17.11
C THR A 111 14.00 -3.86 17.77
N SER A 112 13.62 -5.09 18.16
CA SER A 112 14.55 -6.08 18.73
C SER A 112 15.62 -6.53 17.72
N ALA A 113 15.24 -6.75 16.45
CA ALA A 113 16.22 -7.08 15.41
C ALA A 113 17.22 -5.92 15.21
N VAL A 114 16.74 -4.68 15.20
CA VAL A 114 17.58 -3.49 15.04
C VAL A 114 18.51 -3.29 16.23
N SER A 115 18.05 -3.50 17.48
CA SER A 115 18.92 -3.41 18.67
C SER A 115 20.01 -4.49 18.69
N GLN A 116 19.76 -5.63 18.04
CA GLN A 116 20.74 -6.71 17.84
C GLN A 116 21.65 -6.49 16.61
N GLY A 117 21.58 -5.32 15.96
CA GLY A 117 22.35 -5.00 14.75
C GLY A 117 21.87 -5.72 13.48
N ARG A 118 20.74 -6.40 13.52
CA ARG A 118 20.14 -7.14 12.39
C ARG A 118 19.17 -6.25 11.64
N GLY A 119 19.71 -5.40 10.78
CA GLY A 119 18.98 -4.49 9.90
C GLY A 119 18.84 -3.08 10.46
N GLN A 120 18.30 -2.18 9.64
CA GLN A 120 18.04 -0.79 10.00
C GLN A 120 16.58 -0.44 9.79
N ILE A 121 16.01 0.32 10.72
CA ILE A 121 14.72 0.98 10.55
C ILE A 121 14.88 2.48 10.73
N LYS A 122 14.23 3.26 9.86
CA LYS A 122 14.21 4.72 9.96
C LYS A 122 13.13 5.14 10.96
N VAL A 123 13.50 5.98 11.93
CA VAL A 123 12.55 6.71 12.79
C VAL A 123 12.02 7.91 12.00
N GLY A 124 10.70 8.10 12.00
CA GLY A 124 10.01 9.11 11.17
C GLY A 124 9.66 8.60 9.77
N LYS A 125 9.07 9.47 8.92
CA LYS A 125 8.65 9.09 7.57
C LYS A 125 9.85 8.82 6.66
N ASP A 126 9.70 7.87 5.73
CA ASP A 126 10.64 7.72 4.63
C ASP A 126 10.71 9.02 3.82
N SER A 127 11.92 9.43 3.44
CA SER A 127 12.09 10.67 2.68
C SER A 127 11.46 10.50 1.30
N MET A 128 10.75 11.52 0.82
CA MET A 128 10.23 11.50 -0.54
C MET A 128 11.41 11.39 -1.53
N ILE A 129 11.30 10.48 -2.50
CA ILE A 129 12.33 10.31 -3.53
C ILE A 129 12.41 11.61 -4.33
N ILE A 130 13.63 12.10 -4.57
CA ILE A 130 13.83 13.41 -5.24
C ILE A 130 13.17 13.49 -6.62
N GLY A 131 13.10 12.37 -7.35
CA GLY A 131 12.38 12.30 -8.63
C GLY A 131 10.87 12.50 -8.47
N LEU A 132 10.27 11.96 -7.41
CA LEU A 132 8.85 12.17 -7.10
C LEU A 132 8.61 13.62 -6.65
N TYR A 133 9.47 14.16 -5.78
CA TYR A 133 9.43 15.57 -5.39
C TYR A 133 9.40 16.48 -6.62
N LYS A 134 10.33 16.29 -7.55
CA LYS A 134 10.41 17.08 -8.79
C LYS A 134 9.15 16.97 -9.63
N ARG A 135 8.60 15.77 -9.81
CA ARG A 135 7.36 15.58 -10.59
C ARG A 135 6.15 16.26 -9.95
N VAL A 136 6.00 16.13 -8.64
CA VAL A 136 4.91 16.78 -7.90
C VAL A 136 5.06 18.29 -7.97
N ALA A 137 6.27 18.82 -7.77
CA ALA A 137 6.56 20.24 -7.88
C ALA A 137 6.23 20.79 -9.28
N LEU A 138 6.67 20.09 -10.34
CA LEU A 138 6.34 20.47 -11.72
C LEU A 138 4.83 20.44 -11.98
N SER A 139 4.13 19.38 -11.56
CA SER A 139 2.67 19.30 -11.71
C SER A 139 1.94 20.42 -10.96
N MET A 140 2.44 20.82 -9.79
CA MET A 140 1.87 21.94 -9.02
C MET A 140 2.15 23.29 -9.68
N LEU A 141 3.33 23.47 -10.29
CA LEU A 141 3.70 24.68 -11.06
C LEU A 141 2.85 24.85 -12.32
N GLU A 142 2.61 23.76 -13.05
CA GLU A 142 1.86 23.76 -14.32
C GLU A 142 0.34 23.84 -14.11
N ASN A 143 -0.16 23.41 -12.95
CA ASN A 143 -1.59 23.42 -12.67
C ASN A 143 -2.08 24.83 -12.34
N THR A 144 -3.03 25.36 -13.09
CA THR A 144 -3.59 26.72 -12.91
C THR A 144 -4.71 26.81 -11.87
N SER A 145 -5.09 25.69 -11.24
CA SER A 145 -6.11 25.67 -10.19
C SER A 145 -5.78 26.65 -9.06
N ARG A 146 -6.83 27.26 -8.51
CA ARG A 146 -6.75 28.20 -7.39
C ARG A 146 -6.20 27.51 -6.13
N ASP A 147 -6.48 26.21 -5.97
CA ASP A 147 -6.03 25.40 -4.83
C ASP A 147 -4.50 25.24 -4.79
N MET A 148 -3.84 25.40 -5.94
CA MET A 148 -2.39 25.26 -6.06
C MET A 148 -1.64 26.59 -5.95
N ILE A 149 -2.34 27.72 -5.74
CA ILE A 149 -1.73 29.07 -5.78
C ILE A 149 -0.64 29.27 -4.71
N PHE A 150 -0.89 28.77 -3.49
CA PHE A 150 0.10 28.85 -2.40
C PHE A 150 1.30 27.94 -2.66
N ALA A 151 1.08 26.74 -3.20
CA ALA A 151 2.15 25.82 -3.55
C ALA A 151 3.05 26.40 -4.66
N ARG A 152 2.47 27.00 -5.70
CA ARG A 152 3.20 27.70 -6.76
C ARG A 152 3.99 28.88 -6.22
N LEU A 153 3.35 29.75 -5.44
CA LEU A 153 4.01 30.91 -4.85
C LEU A 153 5.18 30.50 -3.97
N PHE A 154 5.00 29.50 -3.10
CA PHE A 154 6.06 28.98 -2.26
C PHE A 154 7.24 28.48 -3.11
N MET A 155 6.99 27.64 -4.12
CA MET A 155 8.05 27.07 -4.97
C MET A 155 8.77 28.08 -5.86
N ILE A 156 8.15 29.22 -6.20
CA ILE A 156 8.80 30.31 -6.94
C ILE A 156 9.69 31.15 -6.03
N MET A 157 9.29 31.32 -4.76
CA MET A 157 9.96 32.21 -3.80
C MET A 157 11.09 31.54 -3.00
N SER A 158 11.10 30.21 -2.94
CA SER A 158 12.11 29.39 -2.25
C SER A 158 13.20 28.90 -3.18
#